data_AF-A0A849DBN9-F1
#
_entry.id   AF-A0A849DBN9-F1
#
_cell.length_a   1.000
_cell.length_b   1.000
_cell.length_c   1.000
_cell.angle_alpha   90.00
_cell.angle_beta   90.00
_cell.angle_gamma   90.00
#
_symmetry.space_group_name_H-M   'P 1'
#
loop_
_entity.id
_entity.type
_entity.pdbx_description
1 polymer ?
#
loop_
_entity_poly.entity_id
_entity_poly.type
_entity_poly.pdbx_seq_one_letter_code
_entity_poly.pdbx_strand_id
1 'polypeptide(L)' 'LTGKVLPIGGLKEKLIAAYKAGVKKALIPMKNYERDLDDIPDEVKSHVDIIGVSRIEEVLKEIFVK' A
#
# COMPACT_ATOMS: atom_id res chain seq x y z
N LEU A 1 -13.04 -9.28 15.66
CA LEU A 1 -11.83 -8.75 14.99
C LEU A 1 -11.71 -7.26 15.30
N THR A 2 -10.51 -6.76 15.60
CA THR A 2 -10.27 -5.40 16.18
C THR A 2 -10.09 -4.27 15.15
N GLY A 3 -10.20 -4.58 13.85
CA GLY A 3 -10.04 -3.60 12.77
C GLY A 3 -8.59 -3.23 12.44
N LYS A 4 -7.59 -3.83 13.10
CA LYS A 4 -6.17 -3.56 12.85
C LYS A 4 -5.71 -4.14 11.50
N VAL A 5 -4.96 -3.35 10.74
CA VAL A 5 -4.26 -3.80 9.53
C VAL A 5 -2.91 -4.40 9.96
N LEU A 6 -2.68 -5.66 9.59
CA LEU A 6 -1.50 -6.41 9.96
C LEU A 6 -0.46 -6.41 8.83
N PRO A 7 0.84 -6.49 9.14
CA PRO A 7 1.87 -6.52 8.13
C PRO A 7 1.76 -7.78 7.26
N ILE A 8 2.18 -7.64 6.01
CA ILE A 8 2.20 -8.71 5.01
C ILE A 8 3.62 -8.97 4.53
N GLY A 9 3.82 -10.16 3.94
CA GLY A 9 5.02 -10.49 3.15
C GLY A 9 4.85 -10.17 1.67
N GLY A 10 5.98 -10.09 0.98
CA GLY A 10 6.06 -9.91 -0.48
C GLY A 10 5.51 -8.58 -0.97
N LEU A 11 5.76 -7.49 -0.22
CA LEU A 11 5.25 -6.16 -0.59
C LEU A 11 5.82 -5.71 -1.95
N LYS A 12 7.12 -5.93 -2.16
CA LYS A 12 7.84 -5.53 -3.36
C LYS A 12 7.26 -6.14 -4.62
N GLU A 13 7.05 -7.45 -4.62
CA GLU A 13 6.49 -8.19 -5.76
C GLU A 13 5.06 -7.73 -6.06
N LYS A 14 4.26 -7.49 -5.01
CA LYS A 14 2.88 -7.00 -5.15
C LYS A 14 2.82 -5.60 -5.75
N LEU A 15 3.68 -4.68 -5.30
CA LEU A 15 3.73 -3.33 -5.85
C LEU A 15 4.25 -3.30 -7.30
N ILE A 16 5.24 -4.11 -7.63
CA ILE A 16 5.71 -4.25 -9.03
C ILE A 16 4.60 -4.81 -9.92
N ALA A 17 3.86 -5.82 -9.44
CA ALA A 17 2.72 -6.37 -10.18
C ALA A 17 1.61 -5.32 -10.37
N ALA A 18 1.30 -4.54 -9.33
CA ALA A 18 0.33 -3.45 -9.39
C ALA A 18 0.74 -2.38 -10.41
N TYR A 19 2.02 -1.95 -10.38
CA TYR A 19 2.58 -1.03 -11.36
C TYR A 19 2.43 -1.54 -12.80
N LYS A 20 2.83 -2.80 -13.06
CA LYS A 20 2.69 -3.44 -14.38
C LYS A 20 1.23 -3.55 -14.84
N ALA A 21 0.30 -3.71 -13.91
CA ALA A 21 -1.14 -3.74 -14.18
C ALA A 21 -1.75 -2.34 -14.35
N GLY A 22 -0.96 -1.26 -14.25
CA GLY A 22 -1.43 0.11 -14.38
C GLY A 22 -2.22 0.64 -13.17
N VAL A 23 -2.10 -0.02 -12.02
CA VAL A 23 -2.74 0.43 -10.77
C VAL A 23 -2.15 1.78 -10.35
N LYS A 24 -3.03 2.74 -10.07
CA LYS A 24 -2.63 4.10 -9.71
C LYS A 24 -2.51 4.36 -8.22
N LYS A 25 -3.17 3.54 -7.39
CA LYS A 25 -3.25 3.71 -5.94
C LYS A 25 -3.13 2.37 -5.24
N ALA A 26 -2.28 2.29 -4.23
CA ALA A 26 -2.05 1.06 -3.45
C ALA A 26 -2.11 1.37 -1.95
N LEU A 27 -3.06 0.74 -1.25
CA LEU A 27 -3.19 0.81 0.21
C LEU A 27 -2.41 -0.35 0.82
N ILE A 28 -1.44 -0.05 1.69
CA ILE A 28 -0.55 -1.06 2.28
C ILE A 28 -0.52 -0.91 3.81
N PRO A 29 -0.19 -1.96 4.58
CA PRO A 29 -0.08 -1.82 6.02
C PRO A 29 0.98 -0.77 6.40
N MET A 30 0.67 0.09 7.39
CA MET A 30 1.58 1.14 7.85
C MET A 30 2.96 0.59 8.24
N LYS A 31 2.99 -0.58 8.90
CA LYS A 31 4.26 -1.25 9.26
C LYS A 31 5.10 -1.67 8.06
N ASN A 32 4.47 -2.01 6.93
CA ASN A 32 5.18 -2.31 5.69
C ASN A 32 5.63 -1.02 4.99
N TYR A 33 4.82 0.04 5.05
CA TYR A 33 5.16 1.35 4.53
C TYR A 33 6.43 1.90 5.21
N GLU A 34 6.50 1.83 6.55
CA GLU A 34 7.66 2.35 7.30
C GLU A 34 8.93 1.53 7.11
N ARG A 35 8.82 0.22 6.85
CA ARG A 35 9.96 -0.70 6.85
C ARG A 35 10.48 -1.05 5.46
N ASP A 36 9.58 -1.21 4.50
CA ASP A 36 9.90 -1.86 3.22
C ASP A 36 9.83 -0.88 2.03
N LEU A 37 9.38 0.38 2.23
CA LEU A 37 9.19 1.35 1.14
C LEU A 37 10.51 1.76 0.48
N ASP A 38 11.61 1.78 1.22
CA ASP A 38 12.94 2.11 0.71
C ASP A 38 13.45 1.05 -0.29
N ASP A 39 12.99 -0.21 -0.16
CA ASP A 39 13.36 -1.31 -1.05
C ASP A 39 12.57 -1.34 -2.38
N ILE A 40 11.57 -0.46 -2.51
CA ILE A 40 10.72 -0.34 -3.69
C ILE A 40 11.40 0.54 -4.74
N PRO A 41 11.48 0.09 -6.01
CA PRO A 41 12.05 0.89 -7.10
C PRO A 41 11.38 2.27 -7.23
N ASP A 42 12.18 3.31 -7.50
CA ASP A 42 11.68 4.68 -7.63
C ASP A 42 10.66 4.84 -8.76
N GLU A 43 10.77 4.04 -9.83
CA GLU A 43 9.79 4.00 -10.91
C GLU A 43 8.40 3.59 -10.39
N VAL A 44 8.32 2.64 -9.46
CA VAL A 44 7.06 2.23 -8.85
C VAL A 44 6.53 3.30 -7.90
N LYS A 45 7.40 3.86 -7.03
CA LYS A 45 7.03 4.91 -6.07
C LYS A 45 6.54 6.20 -6.75
N SER A 46 7.03 6.49 -7.96
CA SER A 46 6.63 7.68 -8.73
C SER A 46 5.34 7.49 -9.53
N HIS A 47 4.94 6.25 -9.85
CA HIS A 47 3.77 5.96 -10.68
C HIS A 47 2.56 5.41 -9.90
N VAL A 48 2.79 4.87 -8.71
CA VAL A 48 1.76 4.34 -7.82
C VAL A 48 1.70 5.22 -6.58
N ASP A 49 0.52 5.78 -6.31
CA ASP A 49 0.23 6.47 -5.05
C ASP A 49 0.10 5.44 -3.91
N ILE A 50 1.18 5.27 -3.15
CA ILE A 50 1.26 4.28 -2.07
C ILE A 50 0.85 4.95 -0.76
N ILE A 51 -0.18 4.40 -0.11
CA ILE A 51 -0.72 4.94 1.14
C ILE A 51 -0.61 3.88 2.24
N GLY A 52 0.07 4.22 3.33
CA GLY A 52 0.13 3.40 4.53
C GLY A 52 -1.14 3.54 5.37
N VAL A 53 -1.73 2.42 5.80
CA VAL A 53 -2.93 2.39 6.65
C VAL A 53 -2.74 1.51 7.87
N SER A 54 -3.29 1.93 9.01
CA SER A 54 -3.16 1.20 10.29
C SER A 54 -4.44 0.47 10.70
N ARG A 55 -5.60 0.94 10.24
CA ARG A 55 -6.91 0.37 10.51
C ARG A 55 -7.82 0.32 9.30
N ILE A 56 -8.85 -0.52 9.37
CA ILE A 56 -9.82 -0.72 8.28
C ILE A 56 -10.62 0.54 7.96
N GLU A 57 -10.89 1.40 8.94
CA GLU A 57 -11.65 2.64 8.75
C GLU A 57 -10.92 3.60 7.80
N GLU A 58 -9.58 3.59 7.79
CA GLU A 58 -8.76 4.37 6.86
C GLU A 58 -8.92 3.85 5.42
N VAL A 59 -8.93 2.53 5.22
CA VAL A 59 -9.17 1.91 3.91
C VAL A 59 -10.55 2.30 3.38
N LEU A 60 -11.57 2.24 4.22
CA LEU A 60 -12.93 2.64 3.84
C LEU A 60 -13.00 4.11 3.45
N LYS A 61 -12.32 4.99 4.19
CA LYS A 61 -12.25 6.41 3.89
C LYS A 61 -11.58 6.67 2.53
N GLU A 62 -10.44 6.01 2.27
CA GLU A 62 -9.65 6.19 1.05
C GLU A 62 -10.32 5.68 -0.24
N ILE A 63 -11.34 4.82 -0.11
CA ILE A 63 -12.06 4.21 -1.24
C ILE A 63 -13.43 4.87 -1.46
N PHE A 64 -14.18 5.15 -0.40
CA PHE A 64 -15.59 5.53 -0.49
C PHE A 64 -15.87 7.01 -0.29
N VAL A 65 -14.95 7.77 0.27
CA VAL A 65 -15.13 9.20 0.50
C VAL A 65 -14.45 9.97 -0.64
N LYS A 66 -15.26 10.66 -1.45
CA LYS A 66 -14.81 11.60 -2.49
C LYS A 66 -14.51 12.96 -1.89
#